data_AF-A0A6I9W6T9-F1
#
_entry.id   AF-A0A6I9W6T9-F1
#
_cell.length_a   1.000
_cell.length_b   1.000
_cell.length_c   1.000
_cell.angle_alpha   90.00
_cell.angle_beta   90.00
_cell.angle_gamma   90.00
#
_symmetry.space_group_name_H-M   'P 1'
#
loop_
_entity.id
_entity.type
_entity.pdbx_description
1 polymer ?
#
loop_
_entity_poly.entity_id
_entity_poly.type
_entity_poly.pdbx_seq_one_letter_code
_entity_poly.pdbx_strand_id
1 'polypeptide(L)'
;MSIVRLVHSLRSREDTLSRFAIKSTLVGGIVYYSIQQGLWSKSEDSVQLYGRLYNNVTPYIKDNIPKKVINELPPLPSTSDLSNSVKSSWNKGVIASMKFLSETPTYVTNGVQSISKILKGYIEQQSVSEKNQ
;
A
#
# COMPACT_ATOMS: atom_id res chain seq x y z
N MET A 1 36.35 -18.73 4.54
CA MET A 1 35.07 -18.30 5.15
C MET A 1 34.13 -17.52 4.21
N SER A 2 34.54 -17.14 3.00
CA SER A 2 33.74 -16.27 2.10
C SER A 2 32.66 -17.03 1.29
N ILE A 3 32.97 -18.23 0.78
CA ILE A 3 32.08 -19.01 -0.10
C ILE A 3 30.82 -19.51 0.64
N VAL A 4 30.97 -19.90 1.92
CA VAL A 4 29.84 -20.38 2.75
C VAL A 4 28.80 -19.29 2.99
N ARG A 5 29.23 -18.03 3.15
CA ARG A 5 28.32 -16.88 3.29
C ARG A 5 27.58 -16.59 1.98
N LEU A 6 28.24 -16.80 0.84
CA LEU A 6 27.69 -16.58 -0.49
C LEU A 6 26.60 -17.61 -0.82
N VAL A 7 26.84 -18.89 -0.50
CA VAL A 7 25.84 -19.96 -0.63
C VAL A 7 24.63 -19.71 0.27
N HIS A 8 24.83 -19.31 1.52
CA HIS A 8 23.72 -19.01 2.43
C HIS A 8 22.91 -17.78 1.97
N SER A 9 23.58 -16.75 1.42
CA SER A 9 22.93 -15.57 0.86
C SER A 9 22.09 -15.91 -0.38
N LEU A 10 22.60 -16.77 -1.27
CA LEU A 10 21.86 -17.24 -2.45
C LEU A 10 20.63 -18.08 -2.05
N ARG A 11 20.80 -19.02 -1.10
CA ARG A 11 19.71 -19.82 -0.54
C ARG A 11 18.60 -18.95 0.06
N SER A 12 18.98 -17.95 0.87
CA SER A 12 18.02 -17.01 1.48
C SER A 12 17.27 -16.17 0.44
N ARG A 13 17.92 -15.85 -0.68
CA ARG A 13 17.34 -15.06 -1.79
C ARG A 13 16.30 -15.88 -2.58
N GLU A 14 16.56 -17.17 -2.80
CA GLU A 14 15.59 -18.09 -3.43
C GLU A 14 14.34 -18.26 -2.56
N ASP A 15 14.51 -18.42 -1.24
CA ASP A 15 13.40 -18.52 -0.30
C ASP A 15 12.54 -17.25 -0.25
N THR A 16 13.17 -16.06 -0.34
CA THR A 16 12.44 -14.78 -0.38
C THR A 16 11.70 -14.58 -1.71
N LEU A 17 12.29 -14.96 -2.83
CA LEU A 17 11.64 -14.90 -4.15
C LEU A 17 10.44 -15.85 -4.24
N SER A 18 10.56 -17.07 -3.72
CA SER A 18 9.45 -18.04 -3.68
C SER A 18 8.29 -17.53 -2.83
N ARG A 19 8.58 -17.01 -1.63
CA ARG A 19 7.55 -16.39 -0.77
C ARG A 19 6.89 -15.19 -1.43
N PHE A 20 7.64 -14.38 -2.16
CA PHE A 20 7.12 -13.26 -2.93
C PHE A 20 6.21 -13.72 -4.07
N ALA A 21 6.61 -14.75 -4.83
CA ALA A 21 5.81 -15.31 -5.92
C ALA A 21 4.47 -15.87 -5.44
N ILE A 22 4.47 -16.60 -4.32
CA ILE A 22 3.23 -17.15 -3.74
C ILE A 22 2.31 -16.02 -3.28
N LYS A 23 2.84 -15.03 -2.54
CA LYS A 23 2.05 -13.91 -2.05
C LYS A 23 1.49 -13.04 -3.18
N SER A 24 2.30 -12.74 -4.19
CA SER A 24 1.88 -11.95 -5.35
C SER A 24 0.83 -12.67 -6.19
N THR A 25 0.94 -14.00 -6.36
CA THR A 25 -0.08 -14.80 -7.06
C THR A 25 -1.41 -14.78 -6.30
N LEU A 26 -1.38 -14.93 -4.98
CA LEU A 26 -2.60 -14.85 -4.16
C LEU A 26 -3.27 -13.48 -4.27
N VAL A 27 -2.49 -12.41 -4.11
CA VAL A 27 -3.00 -11.03 -4.21
C VAL A 27 -3.52 -10.75 -5.62
N GLY A 28 -2.77 -11.14 -6.65
CA GLY A 28 -3.16 -11.02 -8.05
C GLY A 28 -4.46 -11.76 -8.36
N GLY A 29 -4.63 -12.97 -7.82
CA GLY A 29 -5.86 -13.74 -7.95
C GLY A 29 -7.07 -13.06 -7.29
N ILE A 30 -6.90 -12.52 -6.08
CA ILE A 30 -7.95 -11.76 -5.38
C ILE A 30 -8.34 -10.51 -6.18
N VAL A 31 -7.36 -9.76 -6.68
CA VAL A 31 -7.59 -8.55 -7.50
C VAL A 31 -8.31 -8.92 -8.80
N TYR A 32 -7.85 -9.94 -9.51
CA TYR A 32 -8.47 -10.40 -10.75
C TYR A 32 -9.92 -10.81 -10.53
N TYR A 33 -10.18 -11.59 -9.48
CA TYR A 33 -11.53 -11.99 -9.10
C TYR A 33 -12.41 -10.79 -8.73
N SER A 34 -11.86 -9.80 -8.02
CA SER A 34 -12.56 -8.57 -7.65
C SER A 34 -12.94 -7.72 -8.87
N ILE A 35 -12.07 -7.65 -9.90
CA ILE A 35 -12.38 -7.02 -11.18
C ILE A 35 -13.50 -7.78 -11.89
N GLN A 36 -13.42 -9.11 -11.94
CA GLN A 36 -14.41 -9.95 -12.62
C GLN A 36 -15.79 -9.93 -11.94
N GLN A 37 -15.85 -9.77 -10.62
CA GLN A 37 -17.10 -9.51 -9.91
C GLN A 37 -17.70 -8.13 -10.21
N GLY A 38 -16.98 -7.25 -10.89
CA GLY A 38 -17.46 -5.93 -11.24
C GLY A 38 -17.13 -4.86 -10.21
N LEU A 39 -16.39 -5.17 -9.13
CA LEU A 39 -16.08 -4.20 -8.06
C LEU A 39 -15.22 -3.03 -8.57
N TRP A 40 -14.35 -3.32 -9.54
CA TRP A 40 -13.49 -2.35 -10.24
C TRP A 40 -13.74 -2.31 -11.75
N SER A 41 -14.83 -2.93 -12.23
CA SER A 41 -15.20 -2.92 -13.65
C SER A 41 -15.96 -1.63 -14.00
N LYS A 42 -16.63 -1.61 -15.14
CA LYS A 42 -17.52 -0.52 -15.55
C LYS A 42 -18.59 -0.26 -14.49
N SER A 43 -19.04 0.99 -14.40
CA SER A 43 -20.05 1.44 -13.44
C SER A 43 -21.35 0.61 -13.48
N GLU A 44 -21.71 0.10 -14.64
CA GLU A 44 -22.90 -0.75 -14.81
C GLU A 44 -22.77 -2.09 -14.04
N ASP A 45 -21.60 -2.72 -14.12
CA ASP A 45 -21.33 -4.01 -13.51
C ASP A 45 -21.24 -3.90 -11.98
N SER A 46 -20.65 -2.81 -11.48
CA SER A 46 -20.56 -2.53 -10.05
C SER A 46 -21.93 -2.25 -9.44
N VAL A 47 -22.79 -1.49 -10.12
CA VAL A 47 -24.18 -1.26 -9.69
C VAL A 47 -24.98 -2.57 -9.66
N GLN A 48 -24.82 -3.45 -10.65
CA GLN A 48 -25.45 -4.77 -10.64
C GLN A 48 -24.94 -5.69 -9.52
N LEU A 49 -23.64 -5.64 -9.20
CA LEU A 49 -23.07 -6.37 -8.07
C LEU A 49 -23.69 -5.87 -6.74
N TYR A 50 -23.75 -4.55 -6.55
CA TYR A 50 -24.38 -3.94 -5.38
C TYR A 50 -25.87 -4.29 -5.29
N GLY A 51 -26.60 -4.28 -6.40
CA GLY A 51 -28.00 -4.69 -6.44
C GLY A 51 -28.21 -6.15 -6.03
N ARG A 52 -27.34 -7.07 -6.49
CA ARG A 52 -27.37 -8.48 -6.08
C ARG A 52 -27.04 -8.68 -4.61
N LEU A 53 -26.02 -7.98 -4.10
CA LEU A 53 -25.68 -8.00 -2.68
C LEU A 53 -26.82 -7.46 -1.83
N TYR A 54 -27.39 -6.32 -2.21
CA TYR A 54 -28.54 -5.72 -1.53
C TYR A 54 -29.71 -6.70 -1.50
N ASN A 55 -30.12 -7.28 -2.63
CA ASN A 55 -31.25 -8.21 -2.68
C ASN A 55 -31.04 -9.47 -1.85
N ASN A 56 -29.81 -9.98 -1.77
CA ASN A 56 -29.49 -11.16 -0.94
C ASN A 56 -29.40 -10.83 0.55
N VAL A 57 -28.95 -9.62 0.93
CA VAL A 57 -28.73 -9.23 2.32
C VAL A 57 -29.98 -8.57 2.94
N THR A 58 -30.79 -7.89 2.14
CA THR A 58 -32.04 -7.22 2.55
C THR A 58 -33.00 -8.12 3.34
N PRO A 59 -33.31 -9.37 2.94
CA PRO A 59 -34.21 -10.21 3.73
C PRO A 59 -33.68 -10.45 5.16
N TYR A 60 -32.38 -10.68 5.30
CA TYR A 60 -31.76 -10.91 6.62
C TYR A 60 -31.74 -9.65 7.50
N ILE A 61 -31.53 -8.47 6.90
CA ILE A 61 -31.57 -7.18 7.62
C ILE A 61 -32.99 -6.83 8.04
N LYS A 62 -33.98 -7.06 7.18
CA LYS A 62 -35.38 -6.72 7.40
C LYS A 62 -35.99 -7.49 8.57
N ASP A 63 -35.55 -8.73 8.78
CA ASP A 63 -36.08 -9.59 9.83
C ASP A 63 -35.35 -9.44 11.17
N ASN A 64 -34.11 -8.92 11.19
CA ASN A 64 -33.26 -8.85 12.39
C ASN A 64 -32.99 -7.43 12.92
N ILE A 65 -33.23 -6.37 12.13
CA ILE A 65 -33.01 -4.99 12.58
C ILE A 65 -34.34 -4.34 13.00
N PRO A 66 -34.49 -3.92 14.27
CA PRO A 66 -35.68 -3.21 14.71
C PRO A 66 -35.83 -1.89 13.94
N LYS A 67 -37.04 -1.61 13.45
CA LYS A 67 -37.37 -0.38 12.67
C LYS A 67 -36.95 0.94 13.35
N LYS A 68 -36.76 0.94 14.67
CA LYS A 68 -36.21 2.08 15.42
C LYS A 68 -34.76 2.42 15.04
N VAL A 69 -33.92 1.43 14.74
CA VAL A 69 -32.50 1.63 14.35
C VAL A 69 -32.39 2.17 12.93
N ILE A 70 -33.30 1.77 12.03
CA ILE A 70 -33.33 2.23 10.63
C ILE A 70 -33.63 3.73 10.55
N ASN A 71 -34.47 4.25 11.46
CA ASN A 71 -34.81 5.68 11.52
C ASN A 71 -33.72 6.57 12.12
N GLU A 72 -32.74 6.00 12.83
CA GLU A 72 -31.61 6.74 13.40
C GLU A 72 -30.36 6.71 12.50
N LEU A 73 -30.40 5.96 11.39
CA LEU A 73 -29.31 5.97 10.43
C LEU A 73 -29.31 7.32 9.68
N PRO A 74 -28.16 8.03 9.63
CA PRO A 74 -28.04 9.20 8.78
C PRO A 74 -28.35 8.82 7.33
N PRO A 75 -28.98 9.72 6.55
CA PRO A 75 -29.27 9.46 5.14
C PRO A 75 -27.97 9.06 4.44
N LEU A 76 -28.02 7.98 3.66
CA LEU A 76 -26.87 7.50 2.90
C LEU A 76 -26.32 8.67 2.07
N PRO A 77 -24.99 8.90 2.07
CA PRO A 77 -24.41 10.00 1.31
C PRO A 77 -24.82 9.87 -0.16
N SER A 78 -25.16 10.99 -0.78
CA SER A 78 -25.60 10.98 -2.17
C SER A 78 -24.53 10.35 -3.06
N THR A 79 -24.93 9.67 -4.13
CA THR A 79 -23.99 9.03 -5.07
C THR A 79 -22.99 10.03 -5.63
N SER A 80 -23.37 11.30 -5.76
CA SER A 80 -22.49 12.43 -6.08
C SER A 80 -21.43 12.70 -5.01
N ASP A 81 -21.79 12.72 -3.72
CA ASP A 81 -20.85 13.00 -2.64
C ASP A 81 -19.83 11.87 -2.47
N LEU A 82 -20.28 10.63 -2.62
CA LEU A 82 -19.42 9.46 -2.63
C LEU A 82 -18.45 9.51 -3.83
N SER A 83 -18.97 9.76 -5.02
CA SER A 83 -18.16 9.88 -6.24
C SER A 83 -17.11 10.99 -6.12
N ASN A 84 -17.50 12.16 -5.60
CA ASN A 84 -16.60 13.28 -5.38
C ASN A 84 -15.53 12.97 -4.35
N SER A 85 -15.87 12.27 -3.26
CA SER A 85 -14.91 11.84 -2.24
C SER A 85 -13.90 10.83 -2.77
N VAL A 86 -14.35 9.88 -3.60
CA VAL A 86 -13.48 8.90 -4.27
C VAL A 86 -12.55 9.60 -5.26
N LYS A 87 -13.07 10.49 -6.12
CA LYS A 87 -12.26 11.29 -7.06
C LYS A 87 -11.21 12.13 -6.34
N SER A 88 -11.61 12.81 -5.26
CA SER A 88 -10.71 13.63 -4.45
C SER A 88 -9.60 12.81 -3.80
N SER A 89 -9.94 11.65 -3.22
CA SER A 89 -8.98 10.74 -2.60
C SER A 89 -8.00 10.16 -3.61
N TRP A 90 -8.49 9.78 -4.80
CA TRP A 90 -7.66 9.33 -5.90
C TRP A 90 -6.65 10.39 -6.33
N ASN A 91 -7.12 11.63 -6.57
CA ASN A 91 -6.25 12.73 -6.96
C ASN A 91 -5.20 13.05 -5.89
N LYS A 92 -5.58 13.05 -4.61
CA LYS A 92 -4.63 13.20 -3.49
C LYS A 92 -3.59 12.08 -3.48
N GLY A 93 -4.02 10.84 -3.74
CA GLY A 93 -3.12 9.69 -3.87
C GLY A 93 -2.09 9.88 -4.98
N VAL A 94 -2.54 10.23 -6.19
CA VAL A 94 -1.66 10.49 -7.34
C VAL A 94 -0.66 11.60 -7.03
N ILE A 95 -1.12 12.72 -6.46
CA ILE A 95 -0.25 13.83 -6.08
C ILE A 95 0.77 13.39 -5.03
N ALA A 96 0.36 12.66 -3.99
CA ALA A 96 1.25 12.19 -2.94
C ALA A 96 2.31 11.22 -3.48
N SER A 97 1.94 10.30 -4.36
CA SER A 97 2.88 9.36 -4.99
C SER A 97 3.89 10.08 -5.88
N MET A 98 3.44 11.02 -6.72
CA MET A 98 4.35 11.81 -7.57
C MET A 98 5.27 12.70 -6.73
N LYS A 99 4.74 13.30 -5.66
CA LYS A 99 5.53 14.08 -4.70
C LYS A 99 6.59 13.22 -4.04
N PHE A 100 6.23 12.04 -3.55
CA PHE A 100 7.18 11.08 -2.97
C PHE A 100 8.28 10.71 -3.98
N LEU A 101 7.92 10.37 -5.22
CA LEU A 101 8.90 10.08 -6.27
C LEU A 101 9.82 11.27 -6.55
N SER A 102 9.29 12.48 -6.54
CA SER A 102 10.08 13.70 -6.78
C SER A 102 11.00 14.07 -5.62
N GLU A 103 10.63 13.76 -4.38
CA GLU A 103 11.41 14.07 -3.19
C GLU A 103 12.43 12.97 -2.84
N THR A 104 12.22 11.75 -3.35
CA THR A 104 13.11 10.60 -3.11
C THR A 104 14.58 10.90 -3.48
N PRO A 105 14.92 11.49 -4.65
CA PRO A 105 16.29 11.84 -4.98
C PRO A 105 16.94 12.75 -3.94
N THR A 106 16.19 13.75 -3.45
CA THR A 106 16.65 14.72 -2.45
C THR A 106 16.94 14.05 -1.11
N TYR A 107 16.07 13.14 -0.67
CA TYR A 107 16.30 12.36 0.56
C TYR A 107 17.53 11.45 0.42
N VAL A 108 17.73 10.85 -0.75
CA VAL A 108 18.89 9.99 -1.03
C VAL A 108 20.19 10.82 -1.03
N THR A 109 20.24 11.96 -1.73
CA THR A 109 21.44 12.83 -1.71
C THR A 109 21.73 13.37 -0.33
N ASN A 110 20.72 13.80 0.43
CA ASN A 110 20.90 14.27 1.80
C ASN A 110 21.44 13.17 2.72
N GLY A 111 20.94 11.93 2.56
CA GLY A 111 21.44 10.76 3.28
C GLY A 111 22.90 10.45 2.97
N VAL A 112 23.26 10.41 1.67
CA VAL A 112 24.63 10.17 1.21
C VAL A 112 25.58 11.27 1.70
N GLN A 113 25.17 12.54 1.62
CA GLN A 113 25.95 13.66 2.12
C GLN A 113 26.17 13.56 3.64
N SER A 114 25.15 13.16 4.41
CA SER A 114 25.28 12.99 5.86
C SER A 114 26.26 11.86 6.21
N ILE A 115 26.18 10.73 5.52
CA ILE A 115 27.11 9.61 5.71
C ILE A 115 28.54 10.01 5.37
N SER A 116 28.74 10.71 4.25
CA SER A 116 30.08 11.18 3.86
C SER A 116 30.68 12.18 4.86
N LYS A 117 29.87 13.07 5.43
CA LYS A 117 30.30 13.99 6.50
C LYS A 117 30.71 13.23 7.76
N ILE A 118 29.93 12.23 8.18
CA ILE A 118 30.25 11.39 9.34
C ILE A 118 31.56 10.63 9.12
N LEU A 119 31.74 10.01 7.95
CA LEU A 119 32.97 9.30 7.60
C LEU A 119 34.20 10.21 7.60
N LYS A 120 34.09 11.41 7.01
CA LYS A 120 35.17 12.41 7.02
C LYS A 120 35.53 12.82 8.45
N GLY A 121 34.54 13.12 9.28
CA GLY A 121 34.78 13.47 10.68
C GLY A 121 35.45 12.35 11.47
N TYR A 122 35.09 11.09 11.20
CA TYR A 122 35.72 9.93 11.83
C TYR A 122 37.19 9.76 11.41
N ILE A 123 37.48 9.91 10.11
CA ILE A 123 38.84 9.83 9.56
C ILE A 123 39.72 10.96 10.12
N GLU A 124 39.19 12.18 10.19
CA GLU A 124 39.91 13.32 10.77
C GLU A 124 40.22 13.09 12.26
N GLN A 125 39.24 12.63 13.05
CA GLN A 125 39.47 12.31 14.46
C GLN A 125 40.52 11.20 14.66
N GLN A 126 40.51 10.16 13.82
CA GLN A 126 41.49 9.09 13.87
C GLN A 126 42.90 9.59 13.53
N SER A 127 43.02 10.43 12.49
CA SER A 127 44.30 11.04 12.10
C SER A 127 44.89 12.00 13.14
N VAL A 128 44.03 12.69 13.91
CA VAL A 128 44.45 13.56 15.02
C VAL A 128 44.84 12.73 16.24
N SER A 129 44.20 11.59 16.49
CA SER A 129 44.57 10.67 17.58
C SER A 129 45.92 9.98 17.32
N GLU A 130 46.21 9.58 16.08
CA GLU A 130 47.51 8.97 15.72
C GLU A 130 48.66 9.98 15.74
N LYS A 131 48.41 11.27 15.54
CA LYS A 131 49.45 12.32 15.58
C LYS A 131 49.83 12.78 16.98
N ASN A 132 49.01 12.46 17.99
CA ASN A 132 49.22 12.85 19.39
C ASN A 132 49.77 11.70 20.26
N GLN A 133 50.15 10.57 19.65
CA GLN A 133 50.83 9.43 20.26
C GLN A 133 52.27 9.35 19.75
#